data_AF-A0A9E1RN00-F1
#
_entry.id   AF-A0A9E1RN00-F1
#
_cell.length_a   1.000
_cell.length_b   1.000
_cell.length_c   1.000
_cell.angle_alpha   90.00
_cell.angle_beta   90.00
_cell.angle_gamma   90.00
#
_symmetry.space_group_name_H-M   'P 1'
#
loop_
_entity.id
_entity.type
_entity.pdbx_description
1 polymer ?
#
loop_
_entity_poly.entity_id
_entity_poly.type
_entity_poly.pdbx_seq_one_letter_code
_entity_poly.pdbx_strand_id
1 'polypeptide(L)'
;ARIGDHVIAFNDMHWSLAMAAGGRTEAAARHADAMAEFASTDSGWTAHVFALVGTDLCRGLTAWGNHDFAGAADLLWPIKDDLAPIGGSHAQRDLFPQVLGDALLRAGRFAQARSLYAERVTLRPSARTDWEHLSTALAALGDTTGAAAATESAAAATEPAA
;
A
#
# COMPACT_ATOMS: atom_id res chain seq x y z
N ALA A 1 18.40 14.77 -4.25
CA ALA A 1 17.42 13.83 -4.83
C ALA A 1 17.76 13.70 -6.32
N ARG A 2 17.84 12.50 -6.88
CA ARG A 2 17.97 12.32 -8.34
C ARG A 2 16.58 12.53 -8.94
N ILE A 3 16.23 13.79 -9.17
CA ILE A 3 14.98 14.18 -9.83
C ILE A 3 15.27 14.10 -11.34
N GLY A 4 14.51 13.29 -12.08
CA GLY A 4 14.60 13.19 -13.55
C GLY A 4 15.22 11.91 -14.13
N ASP A 5 15.58 10.92 -13.32
CA ASP A 5 16.18 9.65 -13.78
C ASP A 5 15.16 8.50 -13.65
N HIS A 6 14.05 8.59 -14.40
CA HIS A 6 12.90 7.65 -14.34
C HIS A 6 13.17 6.35 -15.12
N VAL A 7 14.31 5.72 -14.85
CA VAL A 7 14.75 4.53 -15.60
C VAL A 7 13.92 3.31 -15.19
N ILE A 8 13.44 3.24 -13.94
CA ILE A 8 12.70 2.09 -13.41
C ILE A 8 11.61 2.55 -12.43
N ALA A 9 10.33 2.43 -12.80
CA ALA A 9 9.18 2.80 -11.98
C ALA A 9 9.21 2.21 -10.55
N PHE A 10 9.75 0.99 -10.42
CA PHE A 10 10.04 0.35 -9.14
C PHE A 10 10.81 1.24 -8.16
N ASN A 11 11.89 1.88 -8.60
CA ASN A 11 12.75 2.70 -7.72
C ASN A 11 12.00 3.94 -7.23
N ASP A 12 11.32 4.63 -8.15
CA ASP A 12 10.55 5.83 -7.85
C ASP A 12 9.49 5.57 -6.77
N MET A 13 8.80 4.43 -6.82
CA MET A 13 7.76 4.08 -5.85
C MET A 13 8.32 3.78 -4.45
N HIS A 14 9.46 3.10 -4.37
CA HIS A 14 10.13 2.86 -3.09
C HIS A 14 10.70 4.15 -2.51
N TRP A 15 11.13 5.09 -3.36
CA TRP A 15 11.56 6.41 -2.91
C TRP A 15 10.38 7.23 -2.40
N SER A 16 9.24 7.22 -3.08
CA SER A 16 8.00 7.82 -2.60
C SER A 16 7.61 7.28 -1.21
N LEU A 17 7.64 5.95 -1.04
CA LEU A 17 7.36 5.31 0.24
C LEU A 17 8.34 5.75 1.33
N ALA A 18 9.64 5.72 1.06
CA ALA A 18 10.65 6.13 2.02
C ALA A 18 10.53 7.61 2.42
N MET A 19 10.18 8.49 1.48
CA MET A 19 9.93 9.91 1.77
C MET A 19 8.67 10.10 2.60
N ALA A 20 7.57 9.43 2.25
CA ALA A 20 6.32 9.49 3.01
C ALA A 20 6.51 8.98 4.46
N ALA A 21 7.10 7.79 4.62
CA ALA A 21 7.38 7.20 5.93
C ALA A 21 8.37 8.04 6.76
N GLY A 22 9.32 8.72 6.11
CA GLY A 22 10.28 9.61 6.76
C GLY A 22 9.77 11.02 7.05
N GLY A 23 8.47 11.30 6.87
CA GLY A 23 7.87 12.62 7.12
C GLY A 23 8.26 13.70 6.10
N ARG A 24 8.87 13.32 4.97
CA ARG A 24 9.27 14.24 3.89
C ARG A 24 8.15 14.38 2.86
N THR A 25 6.94 14.66 3.32
CA THR A 25 5.72 14.58 2.51
C THR A 25 5.66 15.60 1.39
N GLU A 26 6.23 16.80 1.57
CA GLU A 26 6.39 17.75 0.45
C GLU A 26 7.30 17.23 -0.66
N ALA A 27 8.37 16.50 -0.29
CA ALA A 27 9.27 15.91 -1.28
C ALA A 27 8.58 14.74 -1.99
N ALA A 28 7.78 13.94 -1.28
CA ALA A 28 6.95 12.90 -1.86
C ALA A 28 5.90 13.48 -2.83
N ALA A 29 5.24 14.58 -2.46
CA ALA A 29 4.28 15.27 -3.32
C ALA A 29 4.92 15.77 -4.62
N ARG A 30 6.05 16.48 -4.53
CA ARG A 30 6.80 16.95 -5.72
C ARG A 30 7.25 15.79 -6.60
N HIS A 31 7.61 14.66 -6.00
CA HIS A 31 7.98 13.45 -6.75
C HIS A 31 6.78 12.85 -7.46
N ALA A 32 5.62 12.77 -6.81
CA ALA A 32 4.38 12.29 -7.41
C ALA A 32 3.93 13.18 -8.59
N ASP A 33 4.08 14.50 -8.48
CA ASP A 33 3.77 15.43 -9.57
C ASP A 33 4.70 15.22 -10.77
N ALA A 34 6.01 15.04 -10.53
CA ALA A 34 6.95 14.72 -11.60
C ALA A 34 6.62 13.38 -12.29
N MET A 35 6.12 12.37 -11.55
CA MET A 35 5.71 11.09 -12.15
C MET A 35 4.45 11.26 -13.01
N ALA A 36 3.51 12.10 -12.57
CA ALA A 36 2.31 12.40 -13.33
C ALA A 36 2.64 13.14 -14.63
N GLU A 37 3.58 14.08 -14.59
CA GLU A 37 4.07 14.77 -15.79
C GLU A 37 4.76 13.76 -16.73
N PHE A 38 5.64 12.92 -16.21
CA PHE A 38 6.32 11.89 -17.00
C PHE A 38 5.34 10.88 -17.63
N ALA A 39 4.28 10.48 -16.91
CA ALA A 39 3.23 9.59 -17.39
C ALA A 39 2.47 10.15 -18.61
N SER A 40 2.43 11.48 -18.77
CA SER A 40 1.79 12.14 -19.90
C SER A 40 2.64 12.16 -21.19
N THR A 41 3.87 11.67 -21.12
CA THR A 41 4.80 11.64 -22.25
C THR A 41 4.72 10.31 -23.01
N ASP A 42 5.01 10.31 -24.32
CA ASP A 42 5.11 9.08 -25.14
C ASP A 42 6.49 8.38 -24.94
N SER A 43 6.94 8.31 -23.68
CA SER A 43 8.31 7.85 -23.32
C SER A 43 8.41 6.34 -23.08
N GLY A 44 7.56 5.56 -23.75
CA GLY A 44 7.60 4.10 -23.71
C GLY A 44 7.04 3.46 -22.43
N TRP A 45 7.50 2.23 -22.13
CA TRP A 45 6.89 1.36 -21.12
C TRP A 45 6.85 1.98 -19.71
N THR A 46 7.90 2.68 -19.28
CA THR A 46 7.94 3.29 -17.94
C THR A 46 6.85 4.36 -17.79
N ALA A 47 6.66 5.23 -18.79
CA ALA A 47 5.60 6.23 -18.76
C ALA A 47 4.20 5.56 -18.71
N HIS A 48 4.03 4.47 -19.47
CA HIS A 48 2.81 3.65 -19.41
C HIS A 48 2.55 3.09 -18.00
N VAL A 49 3.56 2.57 -17.31
CA VAL A 49 3.42 2.06 -15.92
C VAL A 49 3.01 3.17 -14.95
N PHE A 50 3.58 4.37 -15.09
CA PHE A 50 3.18 5.51 -14.26
C PHE A 50 1.75 5.99 -14.55
N ALA A 51 1.32 5.94 -15.81
CA ALA A 51 -0.06 6.25 -16.19
C ALA A 51 -1.05 5.20 -15.67
N LEU A 52 -0.65 3.93 -15.65
CA LEU A 52 -1.52 2.81 -15.26
C LEU A 52 -1.72 2.72 -13.75
N VAL A 53 -0.63 2.76 -12.97
CA VAL A 53 -0.68 2.60 -11.50
C VAL A 53 0.22 3.56 -10.74
N GLY A 54 1.29 4.05 -11.37
CA GLY A 54 2.37 4.67 -10.60
C GLY A 54 2.08 6.07 -10.07
N THR A 55 1.29 6.85 -10.79
CA THR A 55 0.86 8.17 -10.35
C THR A 55 -0.01 8.07 -9.10
N ASP A 56 -1.02 7.21 -9.13
CA ASP A 56 -1.94 7.02 -7.99
C ASP A 56 -1.25 6.38 -6.80
N LEU A 57 -0.31 5.45 -7.03
CA LEU A 57 0.51 4.92 -5.96
C LEU A 57 1.34 6.01 -5.27
N CYS A 58 2.06 6.86 -6.03
CA CYS A 58 2.89 7.92 -5.43
C CYS A 58 2.04 8.96 -4.68
N ARG A 59 0.88 9.32 -5.22
CA ARG A 59 -0.07 10.22 -4.55
C ARG A 59 -0.67 9.60 -3.29
N GLY A 60 -1.06 8.33 -3.36
CA GLY A 60 -1.62 7.60 -2.23
C GLY A 60 -0.62 7.44 -1.09
N LEU A 61 0.65 7.14 -1.40
CA LEU A 61 1.74 7.11 -0.43
C LEU A 61 1.97 8.50 0.21
N THR A 62 1.89 9.57 -0.58
CA THR A 62 2.00 10.94 -0.07
C THR A 62 0.85 11.29 0.86
N ALA A 63 -0.39 10.96 0.49
CA ALA A 63 -1.58 11.15 1.33
C ALA A 63 -1.46 10.38 2.66
N TRP A 64 -1.00 9.12 2.59
CA TRP A 64 -0.74 8.29 3.77
C TRP A 64 0.29 8.93 4.70
N GLY A 65 1.42 9.41 4.16
CA GLY A 65 2.44 10.11 4.95
C GLY A 65 1.95 11.43 5.57
N ASN A 66 0.95 12.07 4.96
CA ASN A 66 0.27 13.26 5.49
C ASN A 66 -0.86 12.94 6.47
N HIS A 67 -1.05 11.67 6.85
CA HIS A 67 -2.18 11.21 7.68
C HIS A 67 -3.57 11.44 7.05
N ASP A 68 -3.63 11.69 5.75
CA ASP A 68 -4.88 11.66 4.98
C ASP A 68 -5.17 10.21 4.56
N PHE A 69 -5.60 9.41 5.54
CA PHE A 69 -5.85 7.99 5.35
C PHE A 69 -7.03 7.69 4.41
N ALA A 70 -8.02 8.58 4.37
CA ALA A 70 -9.15 8.44 3.46
C ALA A 70 -8.71 8.68 2.01
N GLY A 71 -7.98 9.78 1.75
CA GLY A 71 -7.42 10.07 0.43
C GLY A 71 -6.44 8.99 -0.04
N ALA A 72 -5.60 8.48 0.88
CA ALA A 72 -4.73 7.34 0.58
C ALA A 72 -5.52 6.11 0.17
N ALA A 73 -6.58 5.75 0.91
CA ALA A 73 -7.41 4.60 0.58
C ALA A 73 -8.13 4.78 -0.77
N ASP A 74 -8.62 5.97 -1.09
CA ASP A 74 -9.30 6.24 -2.36
C ASP A 74 -8.36 6.12 -3.58
N LEU A 75 -7.09 6.48 -3.42
CA LEU A 75 -6.07 6.35 -4.48
C LEU A 75 -5.52 4.93 -4.60
N LEU A 76 -5.31 4.23 -3.48
CA LEU A 76 -4.63 2.94 -3.48
C LEU A 76 -5.57 1.75 -3.70
N TRP A 77 -6.84 1.84 -3.28
CA TRP A 77 -7.79 0.74 -3.41
C TRP A 77 -8.04 0.31 -4.87
N PRO A 78 -8.24 1.23 -5.84
CA PRO A 78 -8.53 0.85 -7.22
C PRO A 78 -7.39 0.12 -7.92
N ILE A 79 -6.13 0.36 -7.51
CA ILE A 79 -4.93 -0.17 -8.18
C ILE A 79 -4.32 -1.38 -7.46
N LYS A 80 -4.93 -1.85 -6.36
CA LYS A 80 -4.31 -2.82 -5.43
C LYS A 80 -3.91 -4.15 -6.08
N ASP A 81 -4.62 -4.55 -7.14
CA ASP A 81 -4.41 -5.83 -7.84
C ASP A 81 -3.51 -5.68 -9.09
N ASP A 82 -3.24 -4.45 -9.51
CA ASP A 82 -2.55 -4.14 -10.77
C ASP A 82 -1.09 -3.71 -10.58
N LEU A 83 -0.48 -4.07 -9.44
CA LEU A 83 0.87 -3.63 -9.07
C LEU A 83 1.99 -4.39 -9.81
N ALA A 84 1.69 -5.45 -10.56
CA ALA A 84 2.70 -6.26 -11.26
C ALA A 84 3.58 -5.48 -12.28
N PRO A 85 3.04 -4.54 -13.10
CA PRO A 85 3.80 -3.77 -14.09
C PRO A 85 4.90 -2.88 -13.50
N ILE A 86 4.85 -2.58 -12.20
CA ILE A 86 5.89 -1.85 -11.46
C ILE A 86 7.24 -2.55 -11.55
N GLY A 87 7.24 -3.88 -11.65
CA GLY A 87 8.43 -4.71 -11.53
C GLY A 87 8.83 -4.98 -10.06
N GLY A 88 10.06 -5.45 -9.85
CA GLY A 88 10.58 -5.88 -8.54
C GLY A 88 10.16 -7.29 -8.14
N SER A 89 10.42 -7.67 -6.88
CA SER A 89 9.96 -8.94 -6.31
C SER A 89 8.59 -8.82 -5.65
N HIS A 90 7.95 -9.96 -5.39
CA HIS A 90 6.68 -10.01 -4.66
C HIS A 90 6.81 -9.40 -3.27
N ALA A 91 7.89 -9.73 -2.54
CA ALA A 91 8.16 -9.20 -1.21
C ALA A 91 8.31 -7.67 -1.20
N GLN A 92 8.90 -7.10 -2.25
CA GLN A 92 9.06 -5.64 -2.36
C GLN A 92 7.73 -4.93 -2.65
N ARG A 93 6.91 -5.49 -3.54
CA ARG A 93 5.58 -4.92 -3.83
C ARG A 93 4.60 -5.07 -2.68
N ASP A 94 4.79 -6.04 -1.79
CA ASP A 94 3.90 -6.27 -0.65
C ASP A 94 3.83 -5.09 0.34
N LEU A 95 4.80 -4.17 0.31
CA LEU A 95 4.75 -2.94 1.10
C LEU A 95 3.53 -2.06 0.75
N PHE A 96 3.08 -2.05 -0.51
CA PHE A 96 1.98 -1.20 -0.95
C PHE A 96 0.60 -1.63 -0.41
N PRO A 97 0.19 -2.93 -0.50
CA PRO A 97 -1.03 -3.37 0.15
C PRO A 97 -0.97 -3.28 1.69
N GLN A 98 0.20 -3.35 2.32
CA GLN A 98 0.33 -3.06 3.75
C GLN A 98 -0.02 -1.60 4.08
N VAL A 99 0.49 -0.64 3.30
CA VAL A 99 0.15 0.79 3.44
C VAL A 99 -1.34 1.03 3.20
N LEU A 100 -1.92 0.41 2.17
CA LEU A 100 -3.36 0.46 1.93
C LEU A 100 -4.14 -0.09 3.13
N GLY A 101 -3.72 -1.22 3.71
CA GLY A 101 -4.38 -1.82 4.87
C GLY A 101 -4.38 -0.91 6.10
N ASP A 102 -3.23 -0.29 6.43
CA ASP A 102 -3.14 0.71 7.52
C ASP A 102 -4.02 1.93 7.23
N ALA A 103 -4.00 2.45 6.00
CA ALA A 103 -4.87 3.55 5.59
C ALA A 103 -6.36 3.20 5.76
N LEU A 104 -6.79 2.01 5.34
CA LEU A 104 -8.18 1.56 5.47
C LEU A 104 -8.61 1.47 6.94
N LEU A 105 -7.77 0.89 7.80
CA LEU A 105 -8.05 0.76 9.23
C LEU A 105 -8.16 2.15 9.88
N ARG A 106 -7.22 3.05 9.61
CA ARG A 106 -7.19 4.40 10.20
C ARG A 106 -8.28 5.32 9.65
N ALA A 107 -8.73 5.09 8.41
CA ALA A 107 -9.87 5.77 7.81
C ALA A 107 -11.24 5.20 8.26
N GLY A 108 -11.26 4.14 9.06
CA GLY A 108 -12.50 3.48 9.50
C GLY A 108 -13.21 2.69 8.39
N ARG A 109 -12.53 2.37 7.29
CA ARG A 109 -13.06 1.59 6.16
C ARG A 109 -12.98 0.09 6.42
N PHE A 110 -13.56 -0.36 7.54
CA PHE A 110 -13.36 -1.71 8.07
C PHE A 110 -13.86 -2.82 7.13
N ALA A 111 -14.90 -2.58 6.32
CA ALA A 111 -15.38 -3.56 5.34
C ALA A 111 -14.33 -3.86 4.25
N GLN A 112 -13.65 -2.83 3.75
CA GLN A 112 -12.55 -2.94 2.78
C GLN A 112 -11.31 -3.53 3.44
N ALA A 113 -10.97 -3.08 4.66
CA ALA A 113 -9.85 -3.64 5.42
C ALA A 113 -10.05 -5.15 5.65
N ARG A 114 -11.24 -5.58 6.07
CA ARG A 114 -11.59 -6.99 6.23
C ARG A 114 -11.38 -7.77 4.92
N SER A 115 -11.86 -7.25 3.78
CA SER A 115 -11.68 -7.91 2.49
C SER A 115 -10.20 -8.09 2.15
N LEU A 116 -9.42 -7.01 2.26
CA LEU A 116 -7.99 -7.02 1.97
C LEU A 116 -7.24 -8.02 2.88
N TYR A 117 -7.45 -7.95 4.19
CA TYR A 117 -6.72 -8.82 5.11
C TYR A 117 -7.18 -10.27 5.05
N ALA A 118 -8.44 -10.56 4.70
CA ALA A 118 -8.89 -11.93 4.46
C ALA A 118 -8.15 -12.57 3.26
N GLU A 119 -7.93 -11.82 2.19
CA GLU A 119 -7.11 -12.26 1.06
C GLU A 119 -5.65 -12.46 1.50
N ARG A 120 -5.09 -11.51 2.25
CA ARG A 120 -3.69 -11.55 2.69
C ARG A 120 -3.39 -12.74 3.59
N VAL A 121 -4.21 -13.03 4.60
CA VAL A 121 -3.99 -14.18 5.50
C VAL A 121 -4.13 -15.53 4.78
N THR A 122 -4.89 -15.57 3.67
CA THR A 122 -4.97 -16.75 2.82
C THR A 122 -3.66 -16.97 2.05
N LEU A 123 -3.05 -15.90 1.55
CA LEU A 123 -1.78 -15.95 0.83
C LEU A 123 -0.57 -16.07 1.76
N ARG A 124 -0.69 -15.54 2.99
CA ARG A 124 0.36 -15.42 3.99
C ARG A 124 -0.13 -15.92 5.35
N PRO A 125 -0.44 -17.21 5.50
CA PRO A 125 -1.01 -17.74 6.74
C PRO A 125 -0.09 -17.61 7.96
N SER A 126 1.23 -17.47 7.74
CA SER A 126 2.22 -17.22 8.79
C SER A 126 2.36 -15.75 9.21
N ALA A 127 1.68 -14.81 8.53
CA ALA A 127 1.81 -13.38 8.79
C ALA A 127 0.98 -12.93 9.99
N ARG A 128 1.65 -12.81 11.14
CA ARG A 128 1.03 -12.40 12.41
C ARG A 128 0.29 -11.06 12.28
N THR A 129 0.94 -10.07 11.71
CA THR A 129 0.39 -8.71 11.57
C THR A 129 -0.83 -8.65 10.67
N ASP A 130 -0.88 -9.47 9.61
CA ASP A 130 -2.06 -9.56 8.73
C ASP A 130 -3.26 -10.14 9.49
N TRP A 131 -3.05 -11.13 10.37
CA TRP A 131 -4.09 -11.66 11.25
C TRP A 131 -4.55 -10.66 12.32
N GLU A 132 -3.64 -9.90 12.93
CA GLU A 132 -3.97 -8.85 13.92
C GLU A 132 -4.82 -7.75 13.29
N HIS A 133 -4.49 -7.33 12.08
CA HIS A 133 -5.27 -6.35 11.34
C HIS A 133 -6.63 -6.90 10.89
N LEU A 134 -6.71 -8.17 10.47
CA LEU A 134 -7.98 -8.83 10.19
C LEU A 134 -8.88 -8.87 11.43
N SER A 135 -8.31 -9.24 12.58
CA SER A 135 -9.02 -9.24 13.87
C SER A 135 -9.59 -7.86 14.20
N THR A 136 -8.77 -6.81 14.03
CA THR A 136 -9.19 -5.42 14.24
C THR A 136 -10.37 -5.03 13.34
N ALA A 137 -10.30 -5.36 12.04
CA ALA A 137 -11.37 -5.05 11.10
C ALA A 137 -12.67 -5.81 11.42
N LEU A 138 -12.57 -7.09 11.79
CA LEU A 138 -13.73 -7.93 12.15
C LEU A 138 -14.40 -7.42 13.43
N ALA A 139 -13.62 -7.09 14.46
CA ALA A 139 -14.13 -6.55 15.72
C ALA A 139 -14.87 -5.22 15.49
N ALA A 140 -14.32 -4.33 14.65
CA ALA A 140 -14.95 -3.06 14.31
C ALA A 140 -16.27 -3.21 13.53
N LEU A 141 -16.44 -4.32 12.80
CA LEU A 141 -17.68 -4.68 12.12
C LEU A 141 -18.68 -5.44 13.02
N GLY A 142 -18.33 -5.69 14.28
CA GLY A 142 -19.15 -6.45 15.23
C GLY A 142 -19.05 -7.98 15.09
N ASP A 143 -18.16 -8.50 14.24
CA ASP A 143 -17.89 -9.94 14.14
C ASP A 143 -16.89 -10.37 15.21
N THR A 144 -17.38 -10.49 16.45
CA THR A 144 -16.55 -10.85 17.61
C THR A 144 -15.99 -12.27 17.52
N THR A 145 -16.72 -13.18 16.88
CA THR A 145 -16.30 -14.58 16.71
C THR A 145 -15.17 -14.68 15.69
N GLY A 146 -15.32 -14.03 14.54
CA GLY A 146 -14.26 -13.95 13.54
C GLY A 146 -13.01 -13.25 14.07
N ALA A 147 -13.19 -12.16 14.83
CA ALA A 147 -12.06 -11.46 15.46
C ALA A 147 -11.28 -12.37 16.43
N ALA A 148 -11.98 -13.13 17.28
CA ALA A 148 -11.32 -14.07 18.20
C ALA A 148 -10.53 -15.15 17.45
N ALA A 149 -11.10 -15.73 16.38
CA ALA A 149 -10.41 -16.73 15.55
C ALA A 149 -9.17 -16.16 14.84
N ALA A 150 -9.26 -14.92 14.35
CA ALA A 150 -8.12 -14.22 13.76
C ALA A 150 -7.02 -13.93 14.80
N THR A 151 -7.39 -13.56 16.03
CA THR A 151 -6.43 -13.38 17.14
C THR A 151 -5.71 -14.68 17.52
N GLU A 152 -6.42 -15.81 17.55
CA GLU A 152 -5.80 -17.12 17.78
C GLU A 152 -4.82 -17.48 16.66
N SER A 153 -5.20 -17.22 15.41
CA SER A 153 -4.33 -17.43 14.25
C SER A 153 -3.09 -16.53 14.29
N ALA A 154 -3.25 -15.27 14.71
CA ALA A 154 -2.12 -14.36 14.96
C ALA A 154 -1.18 -14.91 16.05
N ALA A 155 -1.72 -15.46 17.14
CA ALA A 155 -0.92 -16.04 18.22
C ALA A 155 -0.09 -17.25 17.73
N ALA A 156 -0.67 -18.08 16.86
CA ALA A 156 -0.03 -19.25 16.27
C ALA A 156 0.94 -18.93 15.12
N ALA A 157 0.85 -17.74 14.52
CA ALA A 157 1.70 -17.31 13.42
C ALA A 157 3.18 -17.23 13.82
N THR A 158 4.05 -17.80 12.98
CA THR A 158 5.48 -18.02 13.25
C THR A 158 6.41 -17.08 12.48
N GLU A 159 5.89 -16.02 11.84
CA GLU A 159 6.77 -15.04 11.18
C GLU A 159 7.79 -14.46 12.19
N PRO A 160 9.08 -14.40 11.82
CA PRO A 160 10.05 -13.64 12.61
C PRO A 160 9.60 -12.19 12.64
N ALA A 161 9.71 -11.55 13.81
CA ALA A 161 9.49 -10.11 13.95
C ALA A 161 10.37 -9.38 12.92
N ALA A 162 9.74 -8.52 12.11
CA ALA A 162 10.41 -7.67 11.14
C ALA A 162 11.40 -6.69 11.81
#